data_AF-A0A0A8WR96-F1
#
_entry.id   AF-A0A0A8WR96-F1
#
_cell.length_a   1.000
_cell.length_b   1.000
_cell.length_c   1.000
_cell.angle_alpha   90.00
_cell.angle_beta   90.00
_cell.angle_gamma   90.00
#
_symmetry.space_group_name_H-M   'P 1'
#
loop_
_entity.id
_entity.type
_entity.pdbx_description
1 polymer ?
#
loop_
_entity_poly.entity_id
_entity_poly.type
_entity_poly.pdbx_seq_one_letter_code
_entity_poly.pdbx_strand_id
1 'polypeptide(L)' 'MKKIPALLTLLFATAVICFATFSLFKGNLEAAFSSFPFLLIIYMYVKMSAK' A
#
# COMPACT_ATOMS: atom_id res chain seq x y z
N MET A 1 -7.94 16.41 -8.30
CA MET A 1 -7.68 14.95 -8.27
C MET A 1 -8.71 14.23 -9.14
N LYS A 2 -8.30 13.50 -10.18
CA LYS A 2 -9.25 12.65 -10.92
C LYS A 2 -9.71 11.53 -9.98
N LYS A 3 -11.03 11.28 -9.88
CA LYS A 3 -11.61 10.33 -8.93
C LYS A 3 -11.07 8.89 -9.11
N ILE A 4 -10.77 8.53 -10.36
CA ILE A 4 -10.30 7.19 -10.76
C ILE A 4 -8.92 6.84 -10.17
N PRO A 5 -7.83 7.61 -10.38
CA PRO A 5 -6.54 7.28 -9.80
C PRO A 5 -6.52 7.30 -8.27
N ALA A 6 -7.33 8.15 -7.64
CA ALA A 6 -7.48 8.14 -6.18
C ALA A 6 -8.10 6.84 -5.68
N LEU A 7 -9.17 6.37 -6.35
CA LEU A 7 -9.82 5.09 -6.04
C LEU A 7 -8.86 3.91 -6.22
N LEU A 8 -8.12 3.86 -7.34
CA LEU A 8 -7.14 2.81 -7.60
C LEU A 8 -6.02 2.79 -6.55
N THR A 9 -5.53 3.96 -6.15
CA THR A 9 -4.50 4.08 -5.11
C THR A 9 -5.01 3.56 -3.78
N LEU A 10 -6.27 3.87 -3.42
CA LEU A 10 -6.89 3.42 -2.18
C LEU A 10 -7.12 1.90 -2.17
N LEU A 11 -7.61 1.33 -3.27
CA LEU A 11 -7.76 -0.12 -3.43
C LEU A 11 -6.42 -0.83 -3.34
N PHE A 12 -5.39 -0.32 -4.02
CA PHE A 12 -4.05 -0.89 -3.99
C PHE A 12 -3.42 -0.80 -2.60
N ALA A 13 -3.53 0.34 -1.92
CA ALA A 13 -3.06 0.50 -0.54
C ALA A 13 -3.72 -0.50 0.41
N THR A 14 -5.04 -0.66 0.30
CA THR A 14 -5.80 -1.61 1.12
C THR A 14 -5.35 -3.04 0.87
N ALA A 15 -5.15 -3.42 -0.40
CA ALA A 15 -4.66 -4.76 -0.76
C ALA A 15 -3.27 -5.05 -0.17
N VAL A 16 -2.35 -4.08 -0.23
CA VAL A 16 -1.00 -4.22 0.35
C VAL A 16 -1.05 -4.37 1.87
N ILE A 17 -1.90 -3.60 2.56
CA ILE A 17 -2.08 -3.70 4.01
C ILE A 17 -2.68 -5.06 4.39
N CYS A 18 -3.71 -5.52 3.68
CA CYS A 18 -4.30 -6.83 3.91
C CYS A 18 -3.28 -7.96 3.68
N PHE A 19 -2.49 -7.89 2.61
CA PHE A 19 -1.42 -8.86 2.32
C PHE A 19 -0.34 -8.88 3.42
N ALA A 20 0.13 -7.71 3.85
CA ALA A 20 1.11 -7.59 4.92
C ALA A 20 0.57 -8.21 6.22
N THR A 21 -0.66 -7.84 6.59
CA THR A 21 -1.34 -8.31 7.80
C THR A 21 -1.55 -9.83 7.77
N PHE A 22 -2.02 -10.37 6.64
CA PHE A 22 -2.18 -11.81 6.46
C PHE A 22 -0.84 -12.55 6.53
N SER A 23 0.22 -12.00 5.95
CA SER A 23 1.57 -12.58 6.02
C SER A 23 2.11 -12.58 7.45
N LEU A 24 1.83 -11.54 8.24
CA LEU A 24 2.13 -11.50 9.68
C LEU A 24 1.39 -12.60 10.46
N PHE A 25 0.10 -12.80 10.19
CA PHE A 25 -0.68 -13.89 10.82
C PHE A 25 -0.14 -15.28 10.49
N LYS A 26 0.50 -15.46 9.32
CA LYS A 26 1.17 -16.71 8.94
C LYS A 26 2.59 -16.85 9.49
N GLY A 27 3.09 -15.85 10.24
CA GLY A 27 4.46 -15.81 10.73
C GLY A 27 5.51 -15.57 9.64
N ASN A 28 5.10 -15.20 8.42
CA ASN A 28 6.02 -14.91 7.32
C ASN A 28 6.41 -13.42 7.34
N LEU A 29 7.41 -13.11 8.16
CA LEU A 29 7.92 -11.75 8.34
C LEU A 29 8.53 -11.19 7.04
N GLU A 30 9.26 -12.00 6.28
CA GLU A 30 9.89 -11.55 5.03
C GLU A 30 8.85 -11.08 4.01
N ALA A 31 7.78 -11.86 3.82
CA ALA A 31 6.68 -11.46 2.95
C ALA A 31 5.96 -10.22 3.49
N ALA A 32 5.72 -10.13 4.80
CA ALA A 32 5.11 -8.95 5.39
C ALA A 32 5.95 -7.68 5.19
N PHE A 33 7.27 -7.75 5.38
CA PHE A 33 8.18 -6.61 5.18
C PHE A 33 8.40 -6.27 3.72
N SER A 34 8.25 -7.22 2.79
CA SER A 34 8.29 -6.93 1.35
C SER A 34 7.21 -5.94 0.90
N SER A 35 6.15 -5.77 1.70
CA SER A 35 5.07 -4.79 1.49
C SER A 35 5.52 -3.33 1.68
N PHE A 36 6.60 -3.09 2.44
CA PHE A 36 7.06 -1.77 2.84
C PHE A 36 7.40 -0.83 1.66
N PRO A 37 8.20 -1.21 0.65
CA PRO A 37 8.48 -0.35 -0.50
C PRO A 37 7.22 0.08 -1.25
N PHE A 38 6.20 -0.78 -1.35
CA PHE A 38 4.94 -0.43 -2.00
C PHE A 38 4.18 0.64 -1.22
N LEU A 39 4.10 0.53 0.10
CA LEU A 39 3.48 1.55 0.96
C LEU A 39 4.22 2.89 0.89
N LEU A 40 5.55 2.86 0.81
CA LEU A 40 6.36 4.07 0.66
C LEU A 40 6.09 4.78 -0.67
N ILE A 41 6.00 4.03 -1.77
CA ILE A 41 5.66 4.58 -3.10
C ILE A 41 4.27 5.22 -3.07
N ILE A 42 3.28 4.55 -2.48
CA ILE A 42 1.92 5.08 -2.32
C ILE A 42 1.95 6.40 -1.54
N TYR A 43 2.69 6.45 -0.42
CA TYR A 43 2.84 7.66 0.37
C TYR A 43 3.45 8.81 -0.44
N MET A 44 4.55 8.57 -1.16
CA MET A 44 5.19 9.59 -1.98
C MET A 44 4.27 10.09 -3.09
N TYR A 45 3.55 9.19 -3.76
CA TYR A 45 2.59 9.53 -4.80
C TYR A 45 1.46 10.40 -4.28
N VAL A 46 0.86 10.04 -3.13
CA VAL A 46 -0.19 10.83 -2.48
C VAL A 46 0.34 12.20 -2.05
N LYS A 47 1.51 12.24 -1.42
CA LYS A 47 2.15 13.49 -0.96
C LYS A 47 2.45 14.45 -2.12
N MET A 48 2.93 13.92 -3.26
CA MET A 48 3.18 14.73 -4.46
C MET A 48 1.88 15.24 -5.07
N SER A 49 0.83 14.41 -5.13
CA SER A 49 -0.46 14.78 -5.72
C SER A 49 -1.33 15.71 -4.85
N ALA A 50 -1.05 15.80 -3.55
CA ALA A 50 -1.76 16.67 -2.61
C ALA A 50 -1.22 18.11 -2.60
N LYS A 51 -0.12 18.37 -3.32
CA LYS A 51 0.49 19.69 -3.50
C LYS A 51 -0.03 20.34 -4.78
#